data_AF-A0A530QPM0-F1
#
_entry.id   AF-A0A530QPM0-F1
#
_cell.length_a   1.000
_cell.length_b   1.000
_cell.length_c   1.000
_cell.angle_alpha   90.00
_cell.angle_beta   90.00
_cell.angle_gamma   90.00
#
_symmetry.space_group_name_H-M   'P 1'
#
loop_
_entity.id
_entity.type
_entity.pdbx_description
1 polymer ?
#
loop_
_entity_poly.entity_id
_entity_poly.type
_entity_poly.pdbx_seq_one_letter_code
_entity_poly.pdbx_strand_id
1 'polypeptide(L)'
;MNVQAAEILRAPSTAHRIVSCRLCGSRLQHTLVDLGMSPPCESFLRADQLDQLELYYPLNVLVCDSCYLVQLKEYVSAETIFSEYAYFSSFSTSWVAHAKAYCEQVTKRLALGANSFV
;
A
#
# COMPACT_ATOMS: atom_id res chain seq x y z
N MET A 1 -6.01 -46.52 -18.48
CA MET A 1 -5.64 -45.58 -19.56
C MET A 1 -5.06 -44.34 -18.87
N ASN A 2 -3.73 -44.32 -18.72
CA ASN A 2 -2.99 -43.21 -18.16
C ASN A 2 -2.65 -42.27 -19.30
N VAL A 3 -3.18 -41.05 -19.28
CA VAL A 3 -2.60 -39.93 -20.04
C VAL A 3 -1.93 -39.06 -19.00
N GLN A 4 -0.60 -39.02 -19.08
CA GLN A 4 0.30 -38.37 -18.13
C GLN A 4 0.02 -36.87 -18.04
N ALA A 5 -0.39 -36.42 -16.85
CA ALA A 5 -0.49 -35.02 -16.45
C ALA A 5 0.90 -34.41 -16.14
N ALA A 6 1.89 -34.62 -17.01
CA ALA A 6 3.29 -34.24 -16.74
C ALA A 6 3.79 -33.01 -17.52
N GLU A 7 3.01 -32.42 -18.43
CA GLU A 7 3.47 -31.31 -19.29
C GLU A 7 2.82 -29.94 -19.02
N ILE A 8 2.06 -29.78 -17.93
CA ILE A 8 1.48 -28.47 -17.53
C ILE A 8 2.35 -27.73 -16.50
N LEU A 9 3.54 -28.23 -16.15
CA LEU A 9 4.52 -27.46 -15.36
C LEU A 9 5.36 -26.56 -16.27
N ARG A 10 4.71 -25.68 -17.04
CA ARG A 10 5.35 -24.44 -17.47
C ARG A 10 5.41 -23.54 -16.24
N ALA A 11 6.58 -23.44 -15.61
CA ALA A 11 6.84 -22.40 -14.62
C ALA A 11 6.37 -21.06 -15.22
N PRO A 12 5.52 -20.29 -14.52
CA PRO A 12 5.05 -19.03 -15.06
C PRO A 12 6.28 -18.17 -15.33
N SER A 13 6.52 -17.84 -16.60
CA SER A 13 7.55 -16.86 -16.95
C SER A 13 7.07 -15.53 -16.39
N THR A 14 7.52 -15.20 -15.19
CA THR A 14 7.42 -13.87 -14.62
C THR A 14 8.33 -12.98 -15.43
N ALA A 15 7.83 -12.49 -16.57
CA ALA A 15 8.26 -11.22 -17.12
C ALA A 15 7.92 -10.14 -16.07
N HIS A 16 8.69 -10.13 -14.99
CA HIS A 16 8.58 -9.14 -13.94
C HIS A 16 9.01 -7.83 -14.58
N ARG A 17 8.04 -6.93 -14.82
CA ARG A 17 8.34 -5.52 -15.05
C ARG A 17 9.38 -5.12 -14.01
N ILE A 18 10.50 -4.55 -14.46
CA ILE A 18 11.54 -4.05 -13.58
C ILE A 18 10.89 -3.00 -12.70
N VAL A 19 10.81 -3.28 -11.40
CA VAL A 19 10.29 -2.33 -10.42
C VAL A 19 11.47 -1.59 -9.82
N SER A 20 11.45 -0.27 -9.90
CA SER A 20 12.44 0.59 -9.28
C SER A 20 12.00 1.01 -7.89
N CYS A 21 12.96 1.18 -6.98
CA CYS A 21 12.75 1.71 -5.65
C CYS A 21 12.22 3.15 -5.74
N ARG A 22 11.09 3.45 -5.08
CA ARG A 22 10.50 4.79 -5.09
C ARG A 22 11.35 5.88 -4.45
N LEU A 23 12.32 5.52 -3.60
CA LEU A 23 13.19 6.48 -2.93
C LEU A 23 14.47 6.77 -3.70
N CYS A 24 15.18 5.74 -4.15
CA CYS A 24 16.52 5.88 -4.74
C CYS A 24 16.64 5.44 -6.20
N GLY A 25 15.58 4.87 -6.79
CA GLY A 25 15.58 4.42 -8.18
C GLY A 25 16.26 3.06 -8.45
N SER A 26 17.01 2.49 -7.49
CA SER A 26 17.61 1.16 -7.62
C SER A 26 16.59 0.08 -7.96
N ARG A 27 16.99 -0.93 -8.74
CA ARG A 27 16.13 -2.07 -9.09
C ARG A 27 15.78 -2.89 -7.84
N LEU A 28 14.50 -3.16 -7.61
CA LEU A 28 14.03 -4.06 -6.57
C LEU A 28 14.15 -5.52 -7.02
N GLN A 29 14.75 -6.35 -6.17
CA GLN A 29 15.01 -7.77 -6.45
C GLN A 29 14.57 -8.69 -5.32
N HIS A 30 14.50 -8.19 -4.08
CA HIS A 30 14.28 -9.01 -2.90
C HIS A 30 12.85 -8.86 -2.38
N THR A 31 12.16 -9.99 -2.23
CA THR A 31 10.93 -10.06 -1.44
C THR A 31 11.29 -10.09 0.04
N LEU A 32 10.69 -9.20 0.82
CA LEU A 32 10.75 -9.22 2.28
C LEU A 32 9.72 -10.19 2.85
N VAL A 33 8.46 -10.07 2.41
CA VAL A 33 7.36 -10.95 2.80
C VAL A 33 6.33 -11.02 1.67
N ASP A 34 5.81 -12.22 1.43
CA ASP A 34 4.69 -12.45 0.50
C ASP A 34 3.48 -12.92 1.31
N LEU A 35 2.40 -12.14 1.29
CA LEU A 35 1.15 -12.44 1.99
C LEU A 35 0.07 -12.98 1.05
N GLY A 36 0.40 -13.25 -0.22
CA GLY A 36 -0.54 -13.77 -1.21
C GLY A 36 -1.43 -12.68 -1.82
N MET A 37 -2.63 -13.07 -2.24
CA MET A 37 -3.60 -12.17 -2.86
C MET A 37 -4.53 -11.58 -1.78
N SER A 38 -4.76 -10.27 -1.80
CA SER A 38 -5.64 -9.60 -0.82
C SER A 38 -6.48 -8.52 -1.49
N PRO A 39 -7.72 -8.28 -1.02
CA PRO A 39 -8.52 -7.17 -1.48
C PRO A 39 -8.02 -5.85 -0.86
N PRO A 40 -8.41 -4.68 -1.39
CA PRO A 40 -8.15 -3.40 -0.73
C PRO A 40 -8.83 -3.36 0.66
N CYS A 41 -8.07 -2.97 1.69
CA CYS A 41 -8.54 -3.07 3.09
C CYS A 41 -9.67 -2.10 3.46
N GLU A 42 -9.89 -1.04 2.67
CA GLU A 42 -10.92 -0.02 2.90
C GLU A 42 -12.08 -0.11 1.89
N SER A 43 -12.17 -1.19 1.11
CA SER A 43 -13.26 -1.43 0.16
C SER A 43 -14.32 -2.36 0.76
N PHE A 44 -15.30 -1.79 1.47
CA PHE A 44 -16.38 -2.55 2.10
C PHE A 44 -17.48 -2.91 1.09
N LEU A 45 -17.82 -4.19 1.00
CA LEU A 45 -18.93 -4.66 0.17
C LEU A 45 -20.27 -4.43 0.88
N ARG A 46 -21.26 -3.92 0.13
CA ARG A 46 -22.65 -3.92 0.56
C ARG A 46 -23.29 -5.30 0.36
N ALA A 47 -24.41 -5.53 1.03
CA ALA A 47 -25.14 -6.80 0.93
C ALA A 47 -25.57 -7.16 -0.51
N ASP A 48 -25.89 -6.16 -1.34
CA ASP A 48 -26.24 -6.34 -2.76
C ASP A 48 -25.04 -6.62 -3.68
N GLN A 49 -23.82 -6.61 -3.14
CA GLN A 49 -22.58 -6.80 -3.89
C GLN A 49 -21.89 -8.14 -3.62
N LEU A 50 -22.43 -8.98 -2.72
CA LEU A 50 -21.77 -10.22 -2.28
C LEU A 50 -21.54 -11.24 -3.42
N ASP A 51 -22.40 -11.25 -4.43
CA ASP A 51 -22.27 -12.14 -5.60
C ASP A 51 -21.54 -11.47 -6.78
N GLN A 52 -20.99 -10.26 -6.60
CA GLN A 52 -20.23 -9.55 -7.62
C GLN A 52 -18.74 -9.89 -7.57
N LEU A 53 -18.01 -9.53 -8.63
CA LEU A 53 -16.56 -9.68 -8.66
C LEU A 53 -15.89 -8.78 -7.62
N GLU A 54 -14.95 -9.35 -6.86
CA GLU A 54 -14.08 -8.63 -5.95
C GLU A 54 -12.64 -8.64 -6.50
N LEU A 55 -11.99 -7.47 -6.49
CA LEU A 55 -10.61 -7.33 -6.98
C LEU A 55 -9.61 -7.70 -5.89
N TYR A 56 -8.65 -8.55 -6.24
CA TYR A 56 -7.54 -8.95 -5.38
C TYR A 56 -6.22 -8.56 -6.03
N TYR A 57 -5.27 -8.10 -5.22
CA TYR A 57 -3.94 -7.70 -5.64
C TYR A 57 -2.87 -8.51 -4.90
N PRO A 58 -1.70 -8.78 -5.51
CA PRO A 58 -0.59 -9.42 -4.81
C PRO A 58 -0.06 -8.50 -3.70
N LEU A 59 -0.10 -8.97 -2.46
CA LEU A 59 0.51 -8.33 -1.30
C LEU A 59 1.94 -8.86 -1.09
N ASN A 60 2.79 -8.64 -2.10
CA ASN A 60 4.21 -8.98 -2.09
C ASN A 60 5.03 -7.72 -1.74
N VAL A 61 5.58 -7.71 -0.52
CA VAL A 61 6.41 -6.63 0.00
C VAL A 61 7.85 -6.84 -0.44
N LEU A 62 8.42 -5.81 -1.06
CA LEU A 62 9.80 -5.80 -1.55
C LEU A 62 10.69 -4.96 -0.63
N VAL A 63 11.98 -5.28 -0.57
CA VAL A 63 12.99 -4.48 0.12
C VAL A 63 14.12 -4.08 -0.84
N CYS A 64 14.50 -2.81 -0.79
CA CYS A 64 15.64 -2.29 -1.55
C CYS A 64 16.96 -2.63 -0.84
N ASP A 65 17.90 -3.26 -1.52
CA ASP A 65 19.24 -3.56 -0.99
C ASP A 65 20.19 -2.35 -0.98
N SER A 66 19.82 -1.25 -1.64
CA SER A 66 20.62 -0.03 -1.69
C SER A 66 20.28 0.97 -0.58
N CYS A 67 18.99 1.19 -0.30
CA CYS A 67 18.52 2.19 0.68
C CYS A 67 17.62 1.63 1.79
N TYR A 68 17.36 0.32 1.77
CA TYR A 68 16.54 -0.38 2.76
C TYR A 68 15.06 0.04 2.84
N LEU A 69 14.55 0.85 1.88
CA LEU A 69 13.12 1.12 1.80
C LEU A 69 12.34 -0.18 1.50
N VAL A 70 11.49 -0.55 2.45
CA VAL A 70 10.47 -1.59 2.31
C VAL A 70 9.23 -1.01 1.64
N GLN A 71 8.74 -1.64 0.58
CA GLN A 71 7.67 -1.07 -0.25
C GLN A 71 6.89 -2.13 -1.04
N LEU A 72 5.63 -1.83 -1.34
CA LEU A 72 4.80 -2.59 -2.28
C LEU A 72 4.97 -2.09 -3.71
N LYS A 73 4.66 -2.93 -4.71
CA LYS A 73 4.39 -2.46 -6.08
C LYS A 73 3.12 -1.61 -6.09
N GLU A 74 3.01 -0.70 -7.04
CA GLU A 74 1.78 0.08 -7.25
C GLU A 74 0.83 -0.72 -8.13
N TYR A 75 -0.31 -1.12 -7.55
CA TYR A 75 -1.38 -1.84 -8.26
C TYR A 75 -2.65 -1.00 -8.39
N VAL A 76 -2.87 -0.06 -7.48
CA VAL A 76 -4.04 0.80 -7.41
C VAL A 76 -3.54 2.25 -7.29
N SER A 77 -4.13 3.16 -8.07
CA SER A 77 -3.75 4.57 -8.03
C SER A 77 -4.26 5.24 -6.76
N ALA A 78 -3.60 6.34 -6.36
CA ALA A 78 -4.08 7.16 -5.25
C ALA A 78 -5.51 7.68 -5.48
N GLU A 79 -5.85 8.09 -6.71
CA GLU A 79 -7.20 8.54 -7.07
C GLU A 79 -8.26 7.47 -6.77
N THR A 80 -7.98 6.21 -7.09
CA THR A 80 -8.89 5.10 -6.79
C THR A 80 -8.95 4.78 -5.29
N ILE A 81 -7.83 4.85 -4.56
CA ILE A 81 -7.81 4.59 -3.11
C ILE A 81 -8.60 5.67 -2.34
N PHE A 82 -8.53 6.91 -2.78
CA PHE A 82 -9.08 8.07 -2.06
C PHE A 82 -10.40 8.58 -2.62
N SER A 83 -11.05 7.86 -3.55
CA SER A 83 -12.34 8.27 -4.11
C SER A 83 -13.49 8.21 -3.09
N GLU A 84 -13.55 7.13 -2.31
CA GLU A 84 -14.54 6.92 -1.25
C GLU A 84 -13.80 6.40 -0.01
N TYR A 85 -13.27 7.35 0.78
CA TYR A 85 -12.38 7.05 1.90
C TYR A 85 -13.17 6.92 3.21
N ALA A 86 -13.29 5.70 3.73
CA ALA A 86 -14.13 5.39 4.89
C ALA A 86 -13.50 5.70 6.27
N TYR A 87 -12.28 6.25 6.30
CA TYR A 87 -11.54 6.50 7.53
C TYR A 87 -11.61 7.97 7.98
N PHE A 88 -12.25 8.21 9.13
CA PHE A 88 -12.37 9.53 9.75
C PHE A 88 -11.50 9.65 10.99
N SER A 89 -10.36 10.32 10.87
CA SER A 89 -9.39 10.46 11.95
C SER A 89 -9.92 11.23 13.17
N SER A 90 -10.93 12.09 12.97
CA SER A 90 -11.57 12.89 14.03
C SER A 90 -12.42 12.08 15.00
N PHE A 91 -12.79 10.84 14.66
CA PHE A 91 -13.55 9.96 15.56
C PHE A 91 -12.68 9.36 16.68
N SER A 92 -11.36 9.36 16.52
CA SER A 92 -10.44 8.89 17.55
C SER A 92 -10.05 10.05 18.47
N THR A 93 -10.56 10.03 19.71
CA THR A 93 -10.24 11.05 20.73
C THR A 93 -8.75 11.10 21.04
N SER A 94 -8.08 9.94 21.07
CA SER A 94 -6.63 9.86 21.27
C SER A 94 -5.86 10.45 20.09
N TRP A 95 -6.33 10.25 18.85
CA TRP A 95 -5.71 10.83 17.68
C TRP A 95 -5.86 12.35 17.62
N VAL A 96 -7.04 12.87 17.96
CA VAL A 96 -7.28 14.33 18.03
C VAL A 96 -6.40 14.97 19.11
N ALA A 97 -6.30 14.34 20.29
CA ALA A 97 -5.41 14.81 21.35
C ALA A 97 -3.93 14.80 20.90
N HIS A 98 -3.51 13.75 20.21
CA HIS A 98 -2.17 13.65 19.63
C HIS A 98 -1.89 14.76 18.61
N ALA A 99 -2.80 14.97 17.66
CA ALA A 99 -2.68 16.02 16.64
C ALA A 99 -2.57 17.42 17.26
N LYS A 100 -3.38 17.70 18.30
CA LYS A 100 -3.27 18.95 19.07
C LYS A 100 -1.89 19.12 19.68
N ALA A 101 -1.40 18.11 20.40
CA ALA A 101 -0.09 18.16 21.04
C ALA A 101 1.04 18.35 20.03
N TYR A 102 0.95 17.70 18.87
CA TYR A 102 1.90 17.87 17.77
C TYR A 102 1.88 19.31 17.22
N CYS A 103 0.70 19.87 16.96
CA CYS A 103 0.56 21.25 16.48
C CYS A 103 1.18 22.26 17.46
N GLU A 104 0.91 22.12 18.76
CA GLU A 104 1.50 22.97 19.80
C GLU A 104 3.03 22.84 19.83
N GLN A 105 3.55 21.61 19.74
CA GLN A 105 4.98 21.33 19.73
C GLN A 105 5.68 21.91 18.51
N VAL A 106 5.15 21.67 17.30
CA VAL A 106 5.81 22.08 16.04
C VAL A 106 5.75 23.59 15.86
N THR A 107 4.65 24.23 16.25
CA THR A 107 4.51 25.69 16.25
C THR A 107 5.59 26.33 17.12
N LYS A 108 5.79 25.82 18.35
CA LYS A 108 6.84 26.30 19.24
C LYS A 108 8.24 26.01 18.69
N ARG A 109 8.49 24.78 18.22
CA ARG A 109 9.81 24.34 17.74
C ARG A 109 10.30 25.15 16.55
N LEU A 110 9.40 25.47 15.62
CA LEU A 110 9.72 26.22 14.40
C LEU A 110 9.45 27.73 14.54
N ALA A 111 9.05 28.19 15.74
CA ALA A 111 8.66 29.58 16.01
C ALA A 111 7.63 30.11 15.00
N LEU A 112 6.62 29.29 14.67
CA LEU A 112 5.57 29.67 13.74
C LEU A 112 4.64 30.71 14.38
N GLY A 113 4.32 31.75 13.62
CA GLY A 113 3.40 32.81 14.02
C GLY A 113 2.62 33.35 12.83
N ALA A 114 1.85 34.41 13.05
CA ALA A 114 0.98 34.99 12.01
C ALA A 114 1.73 35.50 10.76
N ASN A 115 3.04 35.75 10.88
CA ASN A 115 3.90 36.22 9.78
C ASN A 115 4.69 35.09 9.12
N SER A 116 4.51 33.84 9.54
CA SER A 116 5.14 32.68 8.91
C SER A 116 4.56 32.45 7.52
N PHE A 117 5.42 32.12 6.56
CA PHE A 117 5.00 31.77 5.20
C PHE A 117 4.19 30.47 5.21
N VAL A 118 3.11 30.44 4.44
CA VAL A 118 2.24 29.27 4.19
C VAL A 118 2.23 29.01 2.69
#